data_AF-A0A7S3NLM1-F1
#
_entry.id   AF-A0A7S3NLM1-F1
#
_cell.length_a   1.000
_cell.length_b   1.000
_cell.length_c   1.000
_cell.angle_alpha   90.00
_cell.angle_beta   90.00
_cell.angle_gamma   90.00
#
_symmetry.space_group_name_H-M   'P 1'
#
loop_
_entity.id
_entity.type
_entity.pdbx_description
1 polymer ?
#
loop_
_entity_poly.entity_id
_entity_poly.type
_entity_poly.pdbx_seq_one_letter_code
_entity_poly.pdbx_strand_id
1 'polypeptide(L)'
;SFGRAAENLKKKNAERWWRRMGGEKECKFQKAAHSLEELHGKPTKRKENMTVLDCLVRIILSQTTYKTSARAFANLKAQFPSWQEVLDAPSSTVEDAIRCGGLAAIKCKEFVTFFVNFYLSFL
;
A
#
# COMPACT_ATOMS: atom_id res chain seq x y z
N SER A 1 -38.82 29.01 21.96
CA SER A 1 -37.92 28.60 23.07
C SER A 1 -37.79 27.08 23.19
N PHE A 2 -38.88 26.31 23.08
CA PHE A 2 -38.88 24.84 23.18
C PHE A 2 -38.08 24.08 22.10
N GLY A 3 -38.15 24.49 20.82
CA GLY A 3 -37.48 23.78 19.72
C GLY A 3 -35.94 23.75 19.84
N ARG A 4 -35.33 24.87 20.25
CA ARG A 4 -33.87 24.94 20.48
C ARG A 4 -33.41 24.06 21.66
N ALA A 5 -34.24 23.91 22.68
CA ALA A 5 -33.92 23.05 23.82
C ALA A 5 -33.94 21.56 23.43
N ALA A 6 -34.90 21.14 22.61
CA ALA A 6 -34.98 19.77 22.10
C ALA A 6 -33.79 19.41 21.19
N GLU A 7 -33.36 20.35 20.35
CA GLU A 7 -32.22 20.15 19.46
C GLU A 7 -30.89 20.08 20.21
N ASN A 8 -30.70 20.90 21.24
CA ASN A 8 -29.55 20.82 22.12
C ASN A 8 -29.50 19.50 22.89
N LEU A 9 -30.65 18.94 23.26
CA LEU A 9 -30.74 17.63 23.92
C LEU A 9 -30.33 16.50 22.97
N LYS A 10 -30.75 16.55 21.71
CA LYS A 10 -30.36 15.58 20.67
C LYS A 10 -28.84 15.61 20.44
N LYS A 11 -28.25 16.80 20.32
CA LYS A 11 -26.79 16.95 20.16
C LYS A 11 -26.02 16.38 21.36
N LYS A 12 -26.43 16.73 22.59
CA LYS A 12 -25.81 16.18 23.81
C LYS A 12 -25.94 14.66 23.91
N ASN A 13 -27.08 14.10 23.54
CA ASN A 13 -27.29 12.65 23.55
C ASN A 13 -26.45 11.93 22.48
N ALA A 14 -26.29 12.52 21.29
CA ALA A 14 -25.42 11.99 20.26
C ALA A 14 -23.95 12.00 20.70
N GLU A 15 -23.46 13.08 21.31
CA GLU A 15 -22.10 13.15 21.85
C GLU A 15 -21.87 12.11 22.96
N ARG A 16 -22.85 11.94 23.85
CA ARG A 16 -22.80 10.95 24.92
C ARG A 16 -22.77 9.52 24.37
N TRP A 17 -23.56 9.28 23.32
CA TRP A 17 -23.58 8.01 22.59
C TRP A 17 -22.24 7.73 21.91
N TRP A 18 -21.64 8.73 21.26
CA TRP A 18 -20.31 8.62 20.63
C TRP A 18 -19.20 8.36 21.65
N ARG A 19 -19.18 9.02 22.81
CA ARG A 19 -18.18 8.74 23.87
C ARG A 19 -18.29 7.31 24.40
N ARG A 20 -19.52 6.81 24.55
CA ARG A 20 -19.76 5.44 25.04
C ARG A 20 -19.37 4.38 24.00
N MET A 21 -19.74 4.58 22.73
CA MET A 21 -19.42 3.68 21.62
C MET A 21 -17.94 3.73 21.22
N GLY A 22 -17.33 4.91 21.27
CA GLY A 22 -15.91 5.13 20.98
C GLY A 22 -15.03 4.34 21.94
N GLY A 23 -15.29 4.42 23.25
CA GLY A 23 -14.53 3.68 24.26
C GLY A 23 -14.66 2.15 24.16
N GLU A 24 -15.85 1.63 23.82
CA GLU A 24 -16.05 0.18 23.66
C GLU A 24 -15.34 -0.38 22.41
N LYS A 25 -15.45 0.34 21.27
CA LYS A 25 -14.75 -0.04 20.03
C LYS A 25 -13.25 0.09 20.20
N GLU A 26 -12.78 1.18 20.79
CA GLU A 26 -11.36 1.42 21.07
C GLU A 26 -10.76 0.31 21.95
N CYS A 27 -11.46 -0.12 23.01
CA CYS A 27 -11.01 -1.24 23.84
C CYS A 27 -10.94 -2.57 23.07
N LYS A 28 -11.89 -2.84 22.16
CA LYS A 28 -11.86 -4.02 21.30
C LYS A 28 -10.71 -3.96 20.28
N PHE A 29 -10.45 -2.81 19.68
CA PHE A 29 -9.31 -2.60 18.79
C PHE A 29 -7.98 -2.76 19.53
N GLN A 30 -7.85 -2.19 20.73
CA GLN A 30 -6.65 -2.32 21.55
C GLN A 30 -6.38 -3.76 21.96
N LYS A 31 -7.42 -4.51 22.34
CA LYS A 31 -7.29 -5.94 22.63
C LYS A 31 -6.83 -6.73 21.40
N ALA A 32 -7.45 -6.48 20.24
CA ALA A 32 -7.05 -7.14 19.00
C ALA A 32 -5.61 -6.79 18.59
N ALA A 33 -5.22 -5.52 18.72
CA ALA A 33 -3.86 -5.07 18.45
C ALA A 33 -2.84 -5.75 19.39
N HIS A 34 -3.12 -5.82 20.68
CA HIS A 34 -2.27 -6.50 21.66
C HIS A 34 -2.11 -8.00 21.32
N SER A 35 -3.20 -8.70 21.02
CA SER A 35 -3.13 -10.11 20.62
C SER A 35 -2.33 -10.33 19.33
N LEU A 36 -2.44 -9.41 18.37
CA LEU A 36 -1.62 -9.46 17.14
C LEU A 36 -0.14 -9.18 17.44
N GLU A 37 0.17 -8.24 18.34
CA GLU A 37 1.55 -7.97 18.76
C GLU A 37 2.19 -9.15 19.51
N GLU A 38 1.43 -9.86 20.34
CA GLU A 38 1.91 -11.07 21.02
C GLU A 38 2.20 -12.22 20.04
N LEU A 39 1.35 -12.39 19.01
CA LEU A 39 1.48 -13.47 18.03
C LEU A 39 2.50 -13.19 16.93
N HIS A 40 2.64 -11.93 16.50
CA HIS A 40 3.43 -11.56 15.32
C HIS A 40 4.60 -10.60 15.63
N GLY A 41 4.74 -10.17 16.88
CA GLY A 41 5.67 -9.13 17.28
C GLY A 41 5.17 -7.72 16.94
N LYS A 42 5.80 -6.70 17.51
CA LYS A 42 5.45 -5.31 17.22
C LYS A 42 5.71 -4.98 15.75
N PRO A 43 4.75 -4.39 15.03
CA PRO A 43 4.97 -3.97 13.66
C PRO A 43 6.10 -2.94 13.61
N THR A 44 7.22 -3.34 13.04
CA THR A 44 8.35 -2.43 12.83
C THR A 44 8.02 -1.57 11.62
N LYS A 45 8.10 -0.24 11.79
CA LYS A 45 8.14 0.66 10.64
C LYS A 45 9.45 0.34 9.92
N ARG A 46 9.40 -0.39 8.80
CA ARG A 46 10.56 -0.57 7.93
C ARG A 46 11.07 0.83 7.56
N LYS A 47 12.24 1.20 8.09
CA LYS A 47 13.02 2.38 7.67
C LYS A 47 13.64 2.11 6.30
N GLU A 48 12.83 1.72 5.33
CA GLU A 48 13.29 1.62 3.96
C GLU A 48 13.07 3.01 3.35
N ASN A 49 14.16 3.67 2.96
CA ASN A 49 14.13 4.93 2.21
C ASN A 49 13.51 4.66 0.84
N MET A 50 12.17 4.59 0.79
CA MET A 50 11.42 4.34 -0.43
C MET A 50 10.93 5.64 -1.02
N THR A 51 11.20 5.81 -2.30
CA THR A 51 10.58 6.85 -3.11
C THR A 51 9.10 6.54 -3.32
N VAL A 52 8.33 7.56 -3.71
CA VAL A 52 6.91 7.38 -4.07
C VAL A 52 6.75 6.35 -5.20
N LEU A 53 7.72 6.32 -6.13
CA LEU A 53 7.78 5.33 -7.21
C LEU A 53 8.03 3.92 -6.68
N ASP A 54 8.94 3.75 -5.71
CA ASP A 54 9.16 2.43 -5.08
C ASP A 54 7.88 1.92 -4.41
N CYS A 55 7.15 2.78 -3.70
CA CYS A 55 5.87 2.44 -3.09
C CYS A 55 4.82 2.05 -4.14
N LEU A 56 4.69 2.84 -5.22
CA LEU A 56 3.73 2.57 -6.29
C LEU A 56 4.03 1.22 -6.96
N VAL A 57 5.28 1.00 -7.37
CA VAL A 57 5.71 -0.26 -8.00
C VAL A 57 5.54 -1.44 -7.05
N ARG A 58 5.84 -1.29 -5.74
CA ARG A 58 5.58 -2.35 -4.75
C ARG A 58 4.10 -2.65 -4.60
N ILE A 59 3.22 -1.65 -4.58
CA ILE A 59 1.76 -1.85 -4.48
C ILE A 59 1.28 -2.64 -5.69
N ILE A 60 1.68 -2.22 -6.90
CA ILE A 60 1.35 -2.89 -8.15
C ILE A 60 1.82 -4.35 -8.13
N LEU A 61 3.07 -4.60 -7.72
CA LEU A 61 3.62 -5.95 -7.62
C LEU A 61 2.97 -6.78 -6.50
N SER A 62 2.56 -6.17 -5.38
CA SER A 62 1.98 -6.87 -4.23
C SER A 62 0.61 -7.47 -4.51
N GLN A 63 -0.17 -6.85 -5.40
CA GLN A 63 -1.49 -7.32 -5.80
C GLN A 63 -1.46 -8.61 -6.65
N THR A 64 -0.26 -9.04 -7.08
CA THR A 64 -0.10 -10.20 -7.96
C THR A 64 0.04 -11.50 -7.16
N THR A 65 1.15 -11.67 -6.41
CA THR A 65 1.34 -12.80 -5.48
C THR A 65 2.39 -12.45 -4.41
N TYR A 66 2.01 -12.49 -3.13
CA TYR A 66 2.87 -12.14 -1.98
C TYR A 66 4.24 -12.86 -1.96
N LYS A 67 4.30 -14.11 -2.43
CA LYS A 67 5.50 -14.96 -2.34
C LYS A 67 6.62 -14.60 -3.33
N THR A 68 6.30 -13.97 -4.47
CA THR A 68 7.28 -13.71 -5.54
C THR A 68 7.46 -12.23 -5.87
N SER A 69 6.53 -11.37 -5.44
CA SER A 69 6.56 -9.91 -5.66
C SER A 69 7.79 -9.23 -5.05
N ALA A 70 8.17 -9.62 -3.83
CA ALA A 70 9.36 -9.08 -3.17
C ALA A 70 10.65 -9.45 -3.92
N ARG A 71 10.73 -10.67 -4.47
CA ARG A 71 11.88 -11.15 -5.25
C ARG A 71 11.99 -10.44 -6.60
N ALA A 72 10.86 -10.23 -7.29
CA ALA A 72 10.82 -9.48 -8.54
C ALA A 72 11.24 -8.01 -8.33
N PHE A 73 10.74 -7.35 -7.29
CA PHE A 73 11.15 -5.98 -6.94
C PHE A 73 12.64 -5.90 -6.61
N ALA A 74 13.16 -6.83 -5.80
CA ALA A 74 14.58 -6.88 -5.47
C ALA A 74 15.46 -7.09 -6.71
N ASN A 75 15.05 -7.97 -7.62
CA ASN A 75 15.80 -8.22 -8.86
C ASN A 75 15.77 -7.01 -9.80
N LEU A 76 14.62 -6.33 -9.90
CA LEU A 76 14.48 -5.10 -10.67
C LEU A 76 15.38 -3.99 -10.13
N LYS A 77 15.37 -3.74 -8.82
CA LYS A 77 16.24 -2.74 -8.18
C LYS A 77 17.73 -3.11 -8.23
N ALA A 78 18.06 -4.40 -8.29
CA ALA A 78 19.43 -4.86 -8.44
C ALA A 78 19.97 -4.64 -9.85
N GLN A 79 19.13 -4.78 -10.88
CA GLN A 79 19.50 -4.52 -12.27
C GLN A 79 19.40 -3.03 -12.65
N PHE A 80 18.47 -2.30 -12.04
CA PHE A 80 18.21 -0.90 -12.29
C PHE A 80 18.16 -0.11 -10.96
N PRO A 81 19.31 0.41 -10.51
CA PRO A 81 19.41 1.23 -9.30
C PRO A 81 18.53 2.48 -9.36
N SER A 82 18.37 3.09 -10.54
CA SER A 82 17.50 4.24 -10.77
C SER A 82 16.29 3.92 -11.67
N TRP A 83 15.19 4.65 -11.49
CA TRP A 83 14.01 4.52 -12.37
C TRP A 83 14.28 5.05 -13.77
N GLN A 84 15.26 5.93 -13.94
CA GLN A 84 15.66 6.45 -15.24
C GLN A 84 16.31 5.35 -16.09
N GLU A 85 17.15 4.52 -15.48
CA GLU A 85 17.71 3.33 -16.16
C GLU A 85 16.64 2.31 -16.55
N VAL A 86 15.51 2.22 -15.81
CA VAL A 86 14.37 1.39 -16.21
C VAL A 86 13.66 1.96 -17.45
N LEU A 87 13.59 3.30 -17.57
CA LEU A 87 12.98 3.98 -18.71
C LEU A 87 13.86 3.92 -19.96
N ASP A 88 15.17 4.02 -19.79
CA ASP A 88 16.15 3.97 -20.89
C ASP A 88 16.43 2.54 -21.38
N ALA A 89 16.10 1.54 -20.57
CA ALA A 89 16.32 0.13 -20.91
C ALA A 89 15.31 -0.40 -21.94
N PRO A 90 15.74 -1.31 -22.84
CA PRO A 90 14.81 -2.03 -23.71
C PRO A 90 13.77 -2.78 -22.88
N SER A 91 12.51 -2.73 -23.30
CA SER A 91 11.38 -3.35 -22.60
C SER A 91 11.55 -4.84 -22.34
N SER A 92 12.24 -5.55 -23.23
CA SER A 92 12.64 -6.96 -23.05
C SER A 92 13.55 -7.16 -21.83
N THR A 93 14.50 -6.27 -21.59
CA THR A 93 15.44 -6.36 -20.46
C THR A 93 14.71 -6.19 -19.12
N VAL A 94 13.73 -5.28 -19.08
CA VAL A 94 12.92 -5.04 -17.87
C VAL A 94 11.98 -6.22 -17.62
N GLU A 95 11.39 -6.80 -18.67
CA GLU A 95 10.57 -8.02 -18.58
C GLU A 95 11.35 -9.21 -18.02
N ASP A 96 12.62 -9.34 -18.40
CA ASP A 96 13.52 -10.39 -17.94
C ASP A 96 13.84 -10.26 -16.44
N ALA A 97 14.04 -9.03 -15.97
CA ALA A 97 14.30 -8.73 -14.56
C ALA A 97 13.16 -9.19 -13.64
N ILE A 98 11.91 -9.11 -14.12
CA ILE A 98 10.71 -9.44 -13.33
C ILE A 98 10.16 -10.85 -13.61
N ARG A 99 10.75 -11.58 -14.56
CA ARG A 99 10.30 -12.90 -15.02
C ARG A 99 10.22 -13.96 -13.91
N CYS A 100 11.02 -13.82 -12.85
CA CYS A 100 11.02 -14.72 -11.69
C CYS A 100 9.69 -14.72 -10.89
N GLY A 101 8.71 -13.88 -11.23
CA GLY A 101 7.40 -13.73 -10.59
C GLY A 101 6.38 -14.88 -10.78
N GLY A 102 6.60 -15.82 -11.70
CA GLY A 102 5.94 -17.13 -11.74
C GLY A 102 4.52 -17.25 -12.36
N LEU A 103 3.85 -16.16 -12.71
CA LEU A 103 2.60 -16.10 -13.53
C LEU A 103 2.12 -14.64 -13.71
N ALA A 104 2.77 -13.70 -13.01
CA ALA A 104 2.64 -12.26 -13.17
C ALA A 104 3.38 -11.69 -14.40
N ALA A 105 4.25 -12.47 -15.07
CA ALA A 105 5.06 -12.01 -16.20
C ALA A 105 4.22 -11.48 -17.38
N ILE A 106 3.05 -12.09 -17.63
CA ILE A 106 2.16 -11.70 -18.74
C ILE A 106 1.48 -10.33 -18.48
N LYS A 107 1.15 -10.01 -17.22
CA LYS A 107 0.42 -8.77 -16.86
C LYS A 107 1.29 -7.65 -16.31
N CYS A 108 2.49 -7.97 -15.81
CA CYS A 108 3.46 -6.97 -15.40
C CYS A 108 4.20 -6.36 -16.60
N LYS A 109 4.29 -7.11 -17.72
CA LYS A 109 4.66 -6.59 -19.04
C LYS A 109 3.74 -5.44 -19.47
N GLU A 110 2.42 -5.55 -19.28
CA GLU A 110 1.48 -4.46 -19.53
C GLU A 110 1.74 -3.26 -18.62
N PHE A 111 2.18 -3.46 -17.38
CA PHE A 111 2.38 -2.39 -16.40
C PHE A 111 3.67 -1.59 -16.62
N VAL A 112 4.79 -2.24 -16.90
CA VAL A 112 6.04 -1.58 -17.30
C VAL A 112 5.85 -0.88 -18.64
N THR A 113 5.16 -1.54 -19.59
CA THR A 113 4.79 -0.92 -20.87
C THR A 113 3.88 0.29 -20.68
N PHE A 114 2.91 0.24 -19.75
CA PHE A 114 2.05 1.37 -19.42
C PHE A 114 2.82 2.49 -18.75
N PHE A 115 3.73 2.20 -17.81
CA PHE A 115 4.52 3.21 -17.12
C PHE A 115 5.49 3.93 -18.07
N VAL A 116 6.14 3.17 -18.95
CA VAL A 116 7.02 3.69 -20.01
C VAL A 116 6.22 4.51 -21.03
N ASN A 117 5.07 4.01 -21.51
CA ASN A 117 4.23 4.74 -22.48
C ASN A 117 3.52 5.96 -21.87
N PHE A 118 3.09 5.89 -20.61
CA PHE A 118 2.45 7.01 -19.92
C PHE A 118 3.44 8.15 -19.68
N TYR A 119 4.68 7.84 -19.29
CA TYR A 119 5.73 8.85 -19.16
C TYR A 119 6.17 9.45 -20.50
N LEU A 120 6.29 8.63 -21.55
CA LEU A 120 6.62 9.11 -22.91
C LEU A 120 5.50 9.92 -23.57
N SER A 121 4.24 9.74 -23.15
CA SER A 121 3.11 10.56 -23.64
C SER A 121 2.97 11.91 -22.93
N PHE A 122 3.71 12.12 -21.84
CA PHE A 122 3.68 13.35 -21.03
C PHE A 122 4.95 14.22 -21.21
N LEU A 123 5.84 13.81 -22.12
CA LEU A 123 7.03 14.55 -22.59
C LEU A 123 6.83 14.93 -24.07
#